data_AF-A0A381VAZ8-F1
#
_entry.id   AF-A0A381VAZ8-F1
#
_cell.length_a   1.000
_cell.length_b   1.000
_cell.length_c   1.000
_cell.angle_alpha   90.00
_cell.angle_beta   90.00
_cell.angle_gamma   90.00
#
_symmetry.space_group_name_H-M   'P 1'
#
loop_
_entity.id
_entity.type
_entity.pdbx_description
1 polymer ?
#
loop_
_entity_poly.entity_id
_entity_poly.type
_entity_poly.pdbx_seq_one_letter_code
_entity_poly.pdbx_strand_id
1 'polypeptide(L)' 'MVDLMGQYRKIKDQIDKNLIDCIESGRLVNGPIVSDFCNNLSKYLDVKHVIPCANGTDAIQ' A
#
# COMPACT_ATOMS: atom_id res chain seq x y z
N MET A 1 -13.14 -16.30 -10.77
CA MET A 1 -11.69 -16.16 -10.54
C MET A 1 -11.30 -14.77 -11.05
N VAL A 2 -10.57 -13.97 -10.27
CA VAL A 2 -10.21 -12.58 -10.64
C VAL A 2 -8.88 -12.58 -11.39
N ASP A 3 -8.79 -11.88 -12.54
CA ASP A 3 -7.55 -11.77 -13.32
C ASP A 3 -6.61 -10.70 -12.75
N LEU A 4 -5.80 -11.10 -11.77
CA LEU A 4 -4.81 -10.23 -11.14
C LEU A 4 -3.62 -9.96 -12.06
N MET A 5 -3.27 -10.88 -12.96
CA MET A 5 -2.12 -10.71 -13.85
C MET A 5 -2.42 -9.70 -14.96
N GLY A 6 -3.65 -9.68 -15.48
CA GLY A 6 -4.13 -8.65 -16.39
C GLY A 6 -4.14 -7.27 -15.75
N GLN A 7 -4.54 -7.17 -14.48
CA GLN A 7 -4.48 -5.91 -13.73
C GLN A 7 -3.03 -5.46 -13.49
N TYR A 8 -2.17 -6.34 -12.98
CA TYR A 8 -0.76 -6.06 -12.74
C TYR A 8 -0.05 -5.54 -13.99
N ARG A 9 -0.24 -6.18 -15.15
CA ARG A 9 0.38 -5.76 -16.42
C ARG A 9 0.06 -4.31 -16.80
N LYS A 10 -1.12 -3.78 -16.45
CA LYS A 10 -1.51 -2.39 -16.76
C LYS A 10 -0.76 -1.36 -15.92
N ILE A 11 -0.25 -1.75 -14.76
CA ILE A 11 0.41 -0.87 -13.78
C ILE A 11 1.80 -1.39 -13.38
N LYS A 12 2.38 -2.27 -14.20
CA LYS A 12 3.61 -3.01 -13.91
C LYS A 12 4.77 -2.06 -13.63
N ASP A 13 5.01 -1.11 -14.51
CA ASP A 13 6.15 -0.20 -14.41
C ASP A 13 6.08 0.65 -13.13
N GLN A 14 4.87 1.06 -12.73
CA GLN A 14 4.65 1.79 -11.48
C GLN A 14 4.90 0.90 -10.26
N ILE A 15 4.41 -0.34 -10.26
CA ILE A 15 4.63 -1.28 -9.15
C ILE A 15 6.12 -1.60 -8.99
N ASP A 16 6.77 -1.98 -10.09
CA ASP A 16 8.18 -2.38 -10.08
C ASP A 16 9.09 -1.26 -9.60
N LYS A 17 8.84 -0.02 -10.05
CA LYS A 17 9.59 1.15 -9.58
C LYS A 17 9.46 1.32 -8.07
N ASN A 18 8.23 1.34 -7.53
CA ASN A 18 8.03 1.54 -6.08
C ASN A 18 8.57 0.36 -5.26
N LEU A 19 8.55 -0.85 -5.80
CA LEU A 19 9.15 -2.03 -5.17
C LEU A 19 10.67 -1.85 -5.03
N ILE A 20 11.34 -1.48 -6.13
CA ILE A 20 12.79 -1.24 -6.15
C ILE A 20 13.15 -0.08 -5.20
N ASP A 21 12.45 1.05 -5.31
CA ASP A 21 12.67 2.23 -4.46
C ASP A 21 12.53 1.88 -2.96
N CYS A 22 11.55 1.04 -2.61
CA CYS A 22 11.35 0.57 -1.24
C CYS A 22 12.53 -0.28 -0.75
N ILE A 23 12.98 -1.24 -1.55
CA ILE A 23 14.11 -2.12 -1.24
C ILE A 23 15.40 -1.30 -1.09
N GLU A 24 15.70 -0.42 -2.05
CA GLU A 24 16.88 0.45 -2.03
C GLU A 24 16.88 1.40 -0.83
N SER A 25 15.70 1.83 -0.36
CA SER A 25 15.60 2.67 0.84
C SER A 25 15.93 1.93 2.14
N GLY A 26 15.89 0.60 2.16
CA GLY A 26 16.04 -0.24 3.36
C GLY A 26 14.92 -0.09 4.40
N ARG A 27 13.93 0.79 4.19
CA ARG A 27 12.84 1.09 5.13
C ARG A 27 11.63 0.18 4.89
N LEU A 28 11.82 -1.11 5.12
CA LEU A 28 10.83 -2.15 4.80
C LEU A 28 9.69 -2.25 5.82
N VAL A 29 9.88 -1.76 7.05
CA VAL A 29 8.87 -1.79 8.12
C VAL A 29 8.51 -0.37 8.51
N ASN A 30 7.22 -0.03 8.45
CA ASN A 30 6.68 1.30 8.73
C ASN A 30 7.41 2.44 7.96
N GLY A 31 7.80 2.15 6.71
CA GLY A 31 8.47 3.09 5.82
C GLY A 31 7.54 4.20 5.30
N PRO A 32 8.08 5.17 4.54
CA PRO A 32 7.32 6.32 4.06
C PRO A 32 6.08 5.94 3.24
N ILE A 33 6.16 4.86 2.46
CA ILE A 33 5.05 4.37 1.63
C ILE A 33 3.81 3.98 2.46
N VAL A 34 4.00 3.55 3.72
CA VAL A 34 2.90 3.23 4.64
C VAL A 34 2.18 4.51 5.09
N SER A 35 2.95 5.56 5.41
CA SER A 35 2.39 6.87 5.77
C SER A 35 1.63 7.49 4.60
N ASP A 36 2.21 7.44 3.40
CA ASP A 36 1.57 7.94 2.17
C ASP A 36 0.27 7.19 1.86
N PHE A 37 0.28 5.86 2.02
CA PHE A 37 -0.93 5.05 1.89
C PHE A 37 -2.02 5.49 2.87
N CYS A 38 -1.68 5.68 4.15
CA CYS A 38 -2.64 6.12 5.16
C CYS A 38 -3.23 7.50 4.84
N ASN A 39 -2.40 8.44 4.39
CA ASN A 39 -2.82 9.78 3.99
C ASN A 39 -3.70 9.78 2.73
N ASN A 40 -3.40 8.92 1.76
CA ASN A 40 -4.20 8.80 0.55
C ASN A 40 -5.54 8.13 0.85
N LEU A 41 -5.53 7.08 1.69
CA LEU A 41 -6.74 6.37 2.06
C LEU A 41 -7.66 7.21 2.95
N SER A 42 -7.10 8.01 3.88
CA SER A 42 -7.90 8.90 4.72
C SER A 42 -8.64 9.95 3.90
N LYS A 43 -7.96 10.52 2.89
CA LYS A 43 -8.59 11.44 1.92
C LYS A 43 -9.63 10.74 1.05
N TYR A 44 -9.33 9.54 0.57
CA TYR A 44 -10.25 8.78 -0.29
C TYR A 44 -11.55 8.41 0.44
N LEU A 45 -11.46 8.06 1.72
CA LEU A 45 -12.61 7.68 2.54
C LEU A 45 -13.29 8.87 3.25
N ASP A 46 -12.74 10.08 3.16
CA ASP A 46 -13.16 11.27 3.91
C ASP A 46 -13.24 11.03 5.43
N VAL A 47 -12.15 10.48 5.98
CA VAL A 47 -12.02 10.20 7.43
C VAL A 47 -10.79 10.86 8.01
N LYS A 48 -10.84 11.16 9.30
CA LYS A 48 -9.73 11.84 10.01
C LYS A 48 -8.48 10.95 10.17
N HIS A 49 -8.66 9.64 10.36
CA HIS A 49 -7.59 8.73 10.72
C HIS A 49 -7.68 7.41 9.96
N VAL A 50 -6.53 6.91 9.52
CA VAL A 50 -6.32 5.56 9.01
C VAL A 50 -5.14 4.98 9.77
N ILE A 51 -5.34 3.81 10.37
CA ILE A 51 -4.31 3.10 11.15
C ILE A 51 -4.07 1.76 10.45
N PRO A 52 -2.87 1.52 9.90
CA PRO A 52 -2.58 0.29 9.18
C PRO A 52 -2.32 -0.86 10.17
N CYS A 53 -2.76 -2.05 9.82
CA CYS A 53 -2.48 -3.31 10.53
C CYS A 53 -2.18 -4.41 9.49
N ALA A 54 -1.84 -5.62 9.94
CA ALA A 54 -1.37 -6.66 9.04
C ALA A 54 -2.49 -7.25 8.16
N ASN A 55 -3.71 -7.34 8.68
CA ASN A 55 -4.86 -7.91 7.97
C ASN A 55 -6.19 -7.45 8.59
N GLY A 56 -7.32 -7.81 7.95
CA GLY A 56 -8.65 -7.40 8.40
C GLY A 56 -9.14 -8.02 9.71
N THR A 57 -8.63 -9.19 10.11
CA THR A 57 -8.94 -9.80 11.41
C THR A 57 -8.28 -9.01 12.53
N ASP A 58 -6.99 -8.66 12.37
CA ASP A 58 -6.24 -7.84 13.32
C ASP A 58 -6.86 -6.44 13.48
N ALA A 59 -7.54 -5.92 12.45
CA ALA A 59 -8.24 -4.64 12.52
C ALA A 59 -9.45 -4.63 13.47
N ILE A 60 -10.03 -5.81 13.73
CA ILE A 60 -11.27 -5.95 14.51
C ILE A 60 -10.98 -6.36 15.97
N GLN A 61 -9.85 -7.03 16.22
CA GLN A 61 -9.42 -7.49 17.55
C GLN A 61 -8.86 -6.35 18.41
#